data_AF-A0AAW8KRH0-F1
#
_entry.id   AF-A0AAW8KRH0-F1
#
_cell.length_a   1.000
_cell.length_b   1.000
_cell.length_c   1.000
_cell.angle_alpha   90.00
_cell.angle_beta   90.00
_cell.angle_gamma   90.00
#
_symmetry.space_group_name_H-M   'P 1'
#
loop_
_entity.id
_entity.type
_entity.pdbx_description
1 polymer ?
#
loop_
_entity_poly.entity_id
_entity_poly.type
_entity_poly.pdbx_seq_one_letter_code
_entity_poly.pdbx_strand_id
1 'polypeptide(L)' 'ALLRAEKVLLVQGTGFNWPTPDHFRVVFLPAENELREAITRLGRFLANRR' A
#
# COMPACT_ATOMS: atom_id res chain seq x y z
N ALA A 1 -11.03 -5.18 -0.70
CA ALA A 1 -9.74 -5.11 -1.39
C ALA A 1 -9.17 -3.70 -1.23
N LEU A 2 -7.96 -3.59 -0.66
CA LEU A 2 -7.25 -2.33 -0.37
C LEU A 2 -7.08 -1.41 -1.60
N LEU A 3 -7.17 -2.00 -2.80
CA LEU A 3 -7.02 -1.39 -4.12
C LEU A 3 -8.09 -0.36 -4.51
N ARG A 4 -9.31 -0.37 -3.94
CA ARG A 4 -10.39 0.54 -4.39
C ARG A 4 -10.58 1.82 -3.57
N ALA A 5 -9.92 1.94 -2.42
CA ALA A 5 -10.26 3.02 -1.49
C ALA A 5 -9.41 4.28 -1.68
N GLU A 6 -8.13 4.20 -2.10
CA GLU A 6 -7.21 5.30 -1.78
C GLU A 6 -6.20 5.75 -2.83
N LYS A 7 -6.41 5.48 -4.13
CA LYS A 7 -5.49 5.92 -5.22
C LYS A 7 -4.02 5.48 -5.05
N VAL A 8 -3.72 4.54 -4.15
CA VAL A 8 -2.43 3.87 -4.07
C VAL A 8 -2.53 2.58 -4.88
N LEU A 9 -1.79 2.49 -5.98
CA LEU A 9 -1.71 1.28 -6.79
C LEU A 9 -0.90 0.22 -6.02
N LEU A 10 -1.57 -0.49 -5.11
CA LEU A 10 -0.98 -1.58 -4.35
C LEU A 10 -1.10 -2.87 -5.16
N VAL A 11 -0.03 -3.24 -5.86
CA VAL A 11 0.05 -4.53 -6.53
C VAL A 11 0.40 -5.60 -5.50
N GLN A 12 -0.38 -6.68 -5.45
CA GLN A 12 -0.11 -7.84 -4.60
C GLN A 12 1.25 -8.44 -4.95
N GLY A 13 2.10 -8.73 -3.95
CA GLY A 13 3.47 -9.20 -4.14
C GLY A 13 3.63 -10.48 -4.96
N THR A 14 2.60 -11.34 -5.01
CA THR A 14 2.59 -12.55 -5.87
C THR A 14 2.65 -12.24 -7.36
N GLY A 15 2.28 -11.03 -7.77
CA GLY A 15 2.50 -10.52 -9.14
C GLY A 15 3.96 -10.23 -9.48
N PHE A 16 4.87 -10.33 -8.51
CA PHE A 16 6.33 -10.16 -8.64
C PHE A 16 7.11 -11.43 -8.27
N ASN A 17 6.48 -12.61 -8.31
CA ASN A 17 7.10 -13.89 -7.94
C ASN A 17 7.58 -13.97 -6.47
N TRP A 18 6.93 -13.23 -5.57
CA TRP A 18 7.23 -13.29 -4.15
C TRP A 18 6.50 -14.49 -3.49
N PRO A 19 7.19 -15.34 -2.71
CA PRO A 19 6.68 -16.66 -2.31
C PRO A 19 5.58 -16.62 -1.24
N THR A 20 5.48 -15.56 -0.45
CA THR A 20 4.57 -15.47 0.72
C THR A 20 3.66 -14.24 0.63
N PRO A 21 2.36 -14.31 0.99
CA PRO A 21 1.44 -13.17 0.87
C PRO A 21 1.55 -12.16 2.03
N ASP A 22 2.77 -11.81 2.43
CA ASP A 22 3.10 -10.92 3.55
C ASP A 22 3.81 -9.63 3.12
N HIS A 23 4.08 -9.47 1.82
CA HIS A 23 4.73 -8.29 1.25
C HIS A 23 3.84 -7.56 0.25
N PHE A 24 4.00 -6.24 0.22
CA PHE A 24 3.40 -5.35 -0.78
C PHE A 24 4.47 -4.38 -1.32
N ARG A 25 4.26 -3.88 -2.54
CA ARG A 25 5.17 -2.92 -3.19
C ARG A 25 4.59 -1.52 -3.14
N VAL A 26 5.45 -0.54 -2.88
CA VAL A 26 5.15 0.89 -2.97
C VAL A 26 6.09 1.52 -3.99
N VAL A 27 5.61 2.51 -4.74
CA VAL A 27 6.41 3.34 -5.66
C VAL A 27 6.37 4.79 -5.22
N PHE A 28 7.52 5.46 -5.26
CA PHE A 28 7.72 6.83 -4.75
C PHE A 28 7.75 7.88 -5.86
N LEU A 29 7.03 7.64 -6.95
CA LEU A 29 6.88 8.60 -8.06
C LEU A 29 6.04 9.85 -7.70
N PRO A 30 5.01 9.77 -6.84
CA PRO A 30 4.23 10.93 -6.42
C PRO A 30 5.03 11.93 -5.56
N ALA A 31 4.49 13.13 -5.38
CA ALA A 31 5.10 14.16 -4.54
C ALA A 31 5.08 13.79 -3.04
N GLU A 32 5.96 14.41 -2.24
CA GLU A 32 6.13 14.09 -0.82
C GLU A 32 4.82 14.20 -0.02
N ASN A 33 4.01 15.22 -0.29
CA ASN A 33 2.72 15.43 0.37
C ASN A 33 1.74 14.27 0.11
N GLU A 34 1.66 13.78 -1.13
CA GLU A 34 0.82 12.65 -1.51
C GLU A 34 1.32 11.35 -0.86
N LEU A 35 2.64 11.15 -0.82
CA LEU A 35 3.25 10.00 -0.15
C LEU A 35 2.98 10.00 1.36
N ARG A 36 3.11 11.17 2.00
CA ARG A 36 2.84 11.35 3.43
C ARG A 36 1.39 11.02 3.76
N GLU A 37 0.45 11.46 2.92
CA GLU A 37 -0.96 11.15 3.08
C GLU A 37 -1.23 9.65 2.91
N ALA A 38 -0.70 9.04 1.86
CA ALA A 38 -0.85 7.61 1.58
C ALA A 38 -0.33 6.72 2.72
N ILE A 39 0.86 7.01 3.25
CA ILE A 39 1.45 6.27 4.38
C ILE A 39 0.61 6.45 5.65
N THR A 40 0.12 7.67 5.91
CA THR A 40 -0.75 7.95 7.08
C THR A 40 -2.01 7.11 7.03
N ARG A 41 -2.66 7.03 5.86
CA ARG A 41 -3.87 6.23 5.70
C ARG A 41 -3.62 4.73 5.80
N LEU A 42 -2.50 4.25 5.24
CA LEU A 42 -2.05 2.86 5.42
C LEU A 42 -1.87 2.51 6.90
N GLY A 43 -1.25 3.39 7.68
CA GLY A 43 -1.10 3.21 9.13
C GLY A 43 -2.45 3.07 9.85
N ARG A 44 -3.44 3.90 9.50
CA ARG A 44 -4.81 3.81 10.05
C ARG A 44 -5.48 2.50 9.70
N PHE A 45 -5.34 2.05 8.44
CA PHE A 45 -5.90 0.78 8.00
C PHE A 45 -5.33 -0.41 8.79
N LEU A 46 -4.00 -0.45 8.98
CA LEU A 46 -3.34 -1.53 9.72
C LEU A 46 -3.70 -1.50 11.21
N ALA A 47 -3.80 -0.31 11.82
CA ALA A 47 -4.22 -0.17 13.22
C ALA A 47 -5.65 -0.69 13.47
N ASN A 48 -6.56 -0.48 12.51
CA ASN A 48 -7.96 -0.92 12.60
C ASN A 48 -8.18 -2.40 12.23
N ARG A 49 -7.13 -3.11 11.80
CA ARG A 49 -7.16 -4.52 11.37
C ARG A 49 -6.42 -5.46 12.33
N ARG A 50 -6.13 -4.98 13.54
CA ARG A 50 -5.49 -5.75 14.62
C ARG A 50 -6.43 -6.81 15.19
#